data_AF-A0A7X4HJ64-F1
#
_entry.id   AF-A0A7X4HJ64-F1
#
_cell.length_a   1.000
_cell.length_b   1.000
_cell.length_c   1.000
_cell.angle_alpha   90.00
_cell.angle_beta   90.00
_cell.angle_gamma   90.00
#
_symmetry.space_group_name_H-M   'P 1'
#
loop_
_entity.id
_entity.type
_entity.pdbx_description
1 polymer ?
#
loop_
_entity_poly.entity_id
_entity_poly.type
_entity_poly.pdbx_seq_one_letter_code
_entity_poly.pdbx_strand_id
1 'polypeptide(L)'
;AAALSTANVAALETADLAALKTAAIRALSSSQVGALTTDQVVALSTTQVAALVSSQAAGLGTDAIRAIETRDLAAIGTSIISTLSSTQITALSTD
;
A
#
# COMPACT_ATOMS: atom_id res chain seq x y z
N ALA A 1 18.04 4.45 13.19
CA ALA A 1 16.64 4.90 13.23
C ALA A 1 15.80 3.75 13.77
N ALA A 2 14.98 3.98 14.80
CA ALA A 2 14.00 2.96 15.19
C ALA A 2 13.03 2.80 14.02
N ALA A 3 12.95 1.60 13.44
CA ALA A 3 11.93 1.31 12.44
C ALA A 3 10.56 1.49 13.10
N LEU A 4 9.61 2.13 12.39
CA LEU A 4 8.23 2.26 12.86
C LEU A 4 7.67 0.88 13.23
N SER A 5 7.03 0.73 14.39
CA SER A 5 6.27 -0.50 14.64
C SER A 5 5.04 -0.54 13.73
N THR A 6 4.47 -1.73 13.50
CA THR A 6 3.20 -1.86 12.77
C THR A 6 2.06 -1.12 13.48
N ALA A 7 2.07 -1.10 14.82
CA ALA A 7 1.13 -0.31 15.61
C ALA A 7 1.27 1.20 15.36
N ASN A 8 2.50 1.70 15.23
CA ASN A 8 2.73 3.11 14.91
C ASN A 8 2.25 3.44 13.49
N VAL A 9 2.39 2.51 12.54
CA VAL A 9 1.87 2.71 11.18
C VAL A 9 0.35 2.76 11.18
N ALA A 10 -0.33 1.84 11.86
CA ALA A 10 -1.79 1.84 11.97
C ALA A 10 -2.34 3.09 12.71
N ALA A 11 -1.51 3.75 13.52
CA ALA A 11 -1.87 4.97 14.24
C ALA A 11 -1.58 6.28 13.46
N LEU A 12 -0.95 6.20 12.28
CA LEU A 12 -0.70 7.40 11.46
C LEU A 12 -2.01 8.02 10.98
N GLU A 13 -2.11 9.34 11.07
CA GLU A 13 -3.23 10.05 10.46
C GLU A 13 -3.11 9.99 8.92
N THR A 14 -4.25 10.01 8.24
CA THR A 14 -4.29 9.99 6.76
C THR A 14 -3.57 11.20 6.16
N ALA A 15 -3.61 12.36 6.84
CA ALA A 15 -2.91 13.56 6.44
C ALA A 15 -1.38 13.41 6.52
N ASP A 16 -0.87 12.77 7.57
CA ASP A 16 0.57 12.48 7.72
C ASP A 16 1.03 11.54 6.61
N LEU A 17 0.21 10.53 6.31
CA LEU A 17 0.51 9.57 5.25
C LEU A 17 0.56 10.26 3.89
N ALA A 18 -0.41 11.13 3.56
CA ALA A 18 -0.42 11.91 2.32
C ALA A 18 0.80 12.85 2.20
N ALA A 19 1.36 13.32 3.33
CA ALA A 19 2.56 14.15 3.35
C ALA A 19 3.88 13.38 3.18
N LEU A 20 3.87 12.03 3.27
CA LEU A 20 5.08 11.22 3.12
C LEU A 20 5.65 11.28 1.71
N LYS A 21 6.96 11.50 1.62
CA LYS A 21 7.68 11.37 0.34
C LYS A 21 7.72 9.89 -0.09
N THR A 22 7.74 9.65 -1.39
CA THR A 22 7.86 8.30 -1.98
C THR A 22 9.08 7.52 -1.48
N ALA A 23 10.18 8.20 -1.15
CA ALA A 23 11.35 7.56 -0.54
C ALA A 23 11.06 6.94 0.84
N ALA A 24 10.21 7.59 1.64
CA ALA A 24 9.76 7.05 2.94
C ALA A 24 8.82 5.86 2.73
N ILE A 25 7.91 5.95 1.76
CA ILE A 25 7.04 4.83 1.37
C ILE A 25 7.89 3.62 1.00
N ARG A 26 8.90 3.78 0.14
CA ARG A 26 9.81 2.69 -0.27
C ARG A 26 10.67 2.11 0.87
N ALA A 27 10.83 2.84 1.97
CA ALA A 27 11.56 2.37 3.14
C ALA A 27 10.71 1.49 4.07
N LEU A 28 9.39 1.43 3.87
CA LEU A 28 8.51 0.58 4.65
C LEU A 28 8.75 -0.91 4.34
N SER A 29 8.72 -1.75 5.37
CA SER A 29 8.70 -3.20 5.22
C SER A 29 7.33 -3.70 4.78
N SER A 30 7.27 -4.94 4.29
CA SER A 30 6.00 -5.59 3.93
C SER A 30 5.05 -5.69 5.13
N SER A 31 5.55 -5.94 6.33
CA SER A 31 4.75 -5.98 7.56
C SER A 31 4.19 -4.61 7.94
N GLN A 32 4.95 -3.53 7.74
CA GLN A 32 4.46 -2.16 7.95
C GLN A 32 3.39 -1.79 6.92
N VAL A 33 3.61 -2.12 5.65
CA VAL A 33 2.61 -1.90 4.58
C VAL A 33 1.33 -2.70 4.84
N GLY A 34 1.45 -3.96 5.28
CA GLY A 34 0.30 -4.78 5.65
C GLY A 34 -0.44 -4.33 6.91
N ALA A 35 0.14 -3.42 7.69
CA ALA A 35 -0.50 -2.83 8.87
C ALA A 35 -1.29 -1.55 8.56
N LEU A 36 -1.24 -1.05 7.32
CA LEU A 36 -2.06 0.07 6.89
C LEU A 36 -3.55 -0.30 6.95
N THR A 37 -4.37 0.61 7.47
CA THR A 37 -5.83 0.49 7.40
C THR A 37 -6.33 0.81 6.00
N THR A 38 -7.56 0.43 5.68
CA THR A 38 -8.19 0.77 4.39
C THR A 38 -8.29 2.27 4.18
N ASP A 39 -8.58 3.04 5.24
CA ASP A 39 -8.67 4.50 5.17
C ASP A 39 -7.30 5.13 4.89
N GLN A 40 -6.24 4.57 5.47
CA GLN A 40 -4.87 4.98 5.17
C GLN A 40 -4.48 4.65 3.73
N VAL A 41 -4.88 3.49 3.20
CA VAL A 41 -4.62 3.13 1.80
C VAL A 41 -5.31 4.10 0.83
N VAL A 42 -6.57 4.45 1.09
CA VAL A 42 -7.32 5.45 0.30
C VAL A 42 -6.70 6.84 0.38
N ALA A 43 -6.06 7.17 1.51
CA ALA A 43 -5.41 8.47 1.69
C ALA A 43 -4.07 8.61 0.95
N LEU A 44 -3.49 7.51 0.44
CA LEU A 44 -2.27 7.58 -0.37
C LEU A 44 -2.57 8.28 -1.69
N SER A 45 -1.69 9.18 -2.10
CA SER A 45 -1.72 9.71 -3.45
C SER A 45 -1.31 8.65 -4.47
N THR A 46 -1.78 8.79 -5.71
CA THR A 46 -1.39 7.95 -6.84
C THR A 46 0.13 7.84 -7.00
N THR A 47 0.87 8.93 -6.76
CA THR A 47 2.34 8.94 -6.82
C THR A 47 2.98 8.10 -5.70
N GLN A 48 2.38 8.07 -4.51
CA GLN A 48 2.84 7.22 -3.41
C GLN A 48 2.52 5.74 -3.67
N VAL A 49 1.35 5.43 -4.21
CA VAL A 49 0.99 4.07 -4.62
C VAL A 49 1.92 3.56 -5.72
N ALA A 50 2.20 4.39 -6.73
CA ALA A 50 3.14 4.06 -7.82
C ALA A 50 4.58 3.86 -7.34
N ALA A 51 4.94 4.39 -6.16
CA ALA A 51 6.28 4.24 -5.59
C ALA A 51 6.48 2.94 -4.80
N LEU A 52 5.41 2.17 -4.55
CA LEU A 52 5.53 0.87 -3.90
C LEU A 52 6.46 -0.06 -4.70
N VAL A 53 7.04 -1.04 -4.02
CA VAL A 53 7.82 -2.11 -4.66
C VAL A 53 7.18 -3.47 -4.43
N SER A 54 7.61 -4.47 -5.21
CA SER A 54 7.01 -5.82 -5.20
C SER A 54 6.94 -6.47 -3.82
N SER A 55 7.97 -6.28 -2.97
CA SER A 55 7.97 -6.82 -1.60
C SER A 55 6.89 -6.18 -0.71
N GLN A 56 6.59 -4.91 -0.91
CA GLN A 56 5.55 -4.19 -0.17
C GLN A 56 4.16 -4.59 -0.65
N ALA A 57 3.99 -4.74 -1.96
CA ALA A 57 2.74 -5.21 -2.55
C ALA A 57 2.38 -6.64 -2.08
N ALA A 58 3.38 -7.51 -1.94
CA ALA A 58 3.19 -8.84 -1.35
C ALA A 58 2.71 -8.79 0.13
N GLY A 59 2.97 -7.69 0.83
CA GLY A 59 2.50 -7.45 2.21
C GLY A 59 1.08 -6.90 2.31
N LEU A 60 0.47 -6.42 1.22
CA LEU A 60 -0.89 -5.88 1.25
C LEU A 60 -1.92 -6.99 1.45
N GLY A 61 -2.74 -6.84 2.49
CA GLY A 61 -3.93 -7.67 2.69
C GLY A 61 -4.98 -7.42 1.59
N THR A 62 -5.92 -8.35 1.43
CA THR A 62 -6.98 -8.24 0.42
C THR A 62 -7.89 -7.03 0.62
N ASP A 63 -8.12 -6.62 1.88
CA ASP A 63 -8.98 -5.48 2.17
C ASP A 63 -8.31 -4.16 1.80
N ALA A 64 -7.00 -4.05 2.02
CA ALA A 64 -6.19 -2.95 1.50
C ALA A 64 -6.23 -2.89 -0.02
N ILE A 65 -6.11 -4.05 -0.70
CA ILE A 65 -6.19 -4.11 -2.17
C ILE A 65 -7.55 -3.65 -2.70
N ARG A 66 -8.64 -4.04 -2.05
CA ARG A 66 -10.00 -3.56 -2.39
C ARG A 66 -10.18 -2.07 -2.16
N ALA A 67 -9.43 -1.50 -1.21
CA ALA A 67 -9.46 -0.07 -0.91
C ALA A 67 -8.64 0.78 -1.90
N ILE A 68 -7.79 0.17 -2.75
CA ILE A 68 -7.04 0.92 -3.77
C ILE A 68 -8.00 1.45 -4.82
N GLU A 69 -7.94 2.76 -5.08
CA GLU A 69 -8.79 3.36 -6.12
C GLU A 69 -8.38 2.91 -7.53
N THR A 70 -9.35 2.84 -8.45
CA THR A 70 -9.09 2.42 -9.84
C THR A 70 -8.02 3.28 -10.53
N ARG A 71 -7.95 4.58 -10.19
CA ARG A 71 -6.92 5.48 -10.74
C ARG A 71 -5.51 5.10 -10.27
N ASP A 72 -5.39 4.56 -9.05
CA ASP A 72 -4.11 4.19 -8.47
C ASP A 72 -3.65 2.85 -9.00
N LEU A 73 -4.58 1.91 -9.23
CA LEU A 73 -4.29 0.65 -9.92
C LEU A 73 -3.67 0.87 -11.30
N ALA A 74 -4.11 1.90 -12.05
CA ALA A 74 -3.54 2.26 -13.34
C ALA A 74 -2.08 2.77 -13.24
N ALA A 75 -1.67 3.27 -12.07
CA ALA A 75 -0.33 3.77 -11.81
C ALA A 75 0.62 2.68 -11.24
N ILE A 76 0.09 1.53 -10.83
CA ILE A 76 0.90 0.39 -10.38
C ILE A 76 1.61 -0.26 -11.58
N GLY A 77 2.94 -0.37 -11.49
CA GLY A 77 3.74 -1.00 -12.53
C GLY A 77 3.48 -2.50 -12.67
N THR A 78 3.71 -3.04 -13.86
CA THR A 78 3.52 -4.47 -14.18
C THR A 78 4.37 -5.40 -13.30
N SER A 79 5.53 -4.95 -12.84
CA SER A 79 6.42 -5.66 -11.92
C SER A 79 5.77 -5.95 -10.56
N ILE A 80 4.83 -5.12 -10.13
CA ILE A 80 4.06 -5.36 -8.90
C ILE A 80 2.95 -6.36 -9.18
N ILE A 81 2.22 -6.17 -10.30
CA ILE A 81 1.12 -7.05 -10.69
C ILE A 81 1.58 -8.51 -10.79
N SER A 82 2.77 -8.76 -11.36
CA SER A 82 3.34 -10.11 -11.46
C SER A 82 3.71 -10.75 -10.10
N THR A 83 3.77 -9.95 -9.03
CA THR A 83 4.09 -10.45 -7.67
C THR A 83 2.88 -10.65 -6.79
N LEU A 84 1.69 -10.23 -7.24
CA LEU A 84 0.46 -10.47 -6.51
C LEU A 84 0.09 -11.96 -6.56
N SER A 85 -0.36 -12.48 -5.43
CA SER A 85 -0.95 -13.82 -5.36
C SER A 85 -2.31 -13.88 -6.06
N SER A 86 -2.77 -15.08 -6.42
CA SER A 86 -4.11 -15.26 -7.01
C SER A 86 -5.23 -14.73 -6.11
N THR A 87 -5.07 -14.82 -4.79
CA THR A 87 -6.02 -14.25 -3.82
C THR A 87 -6.07 -12.73 -3.89
N GLN A 88 -4.91 -12.09 -3.97
CA GLN A 88 -4.81 -10.63 -4.11
C GLN A 88 -5.35 -10.15 -5.47
N ILE A 89 -5.09 -10.88 -6.55
CA ILE A 89 -5.66 -10.60 -7.88
C ILE A 89 -7.18 -10.75 -7.85
N THR A 90 -7.70 -11.78 -7.17
CA THR A 90 -9.15 -11.96 -7.00
C THR A 90 -9.75 -10.81 -6.18
N ALA A 91 -9.04 -10.27 -5.20
CA ALA A 91 -9.51 -9.12 -4.44
C ALA A 91 -9.64 -7.82 -5.27
N LEU A 92 -9.04 -7.76 -6.47
CA LEU A 92 -9.24 -6.65 -7.42
C LEU A 92 -10.57 -6.74 -8.17
N SER A 93 -11.28 -7.89 -8.12
CA SER A 93 -12.63 -7.95 -8.68
C SER A 93 -13.54 -7.08 -7.81
N THR A 94 -14.19 -6.11 -8.44
CA THR A 94 -15.33 -5.42 -7.85
C THR A 94 -16.52 -6.37 -7.97
N ASP A 95 -17.18 -6.66 -6.84
CA ASP A 95 -18.47 -7.36 -6.82
C ASP A 95 -19.54 -6.45 -7.45
#